data_AF-A0A3B0MCH2-F1
#
_entry.id   AF-A0A3B0MCH2-F1
#
_cell.length_a   1.000
_cell.length_b   1.000
_cell.length_c   1.000
_cell.angle_alpha   90.00
_cell.angle_beta   90.00
_cell.angle_gamma   90.00
#
_symmetry.space_group_name_H-M   'P 1'
#
loop_
_entity.id
_entity.type
_entity.pdbx_description
1 polymer ?
#
loop_
_entity_poly.entity_id
_entity_poly.type
_entity_poly.pdbx_seq_one_letter_code
_entity_poly.pdbx_strand_id
1 'polypeptide(L)'
;MPTFVRASGWAVLFIFLLAKVSVADVRLGDRSIDGCDIHIYGQIKKGDLEKLKGIADTYHQVDKLAYKRNINALAEFWPRTVCLDSPGGSYTEGVNIALEVNNYFATRLLPNSNCLSACALIFMSGTLIHPDHVLFKHYEEACYSNCEGWKPEPKRTMSPSSVLGFHAPYVNFDGKKTVSTEVVQEINQSLLRVSSFLQAETKNNFPPELASEMMSKGPDEVYYIDEVGQLTSWRIDLDTSFSPTLDVDALKRAWIMYVSDYDYSDGGYGSLSDTKYGIKGPVSEPNGATGWGYNAKRGRTQSGADYIQAGGIGREASVPHLTQDSH
;
A
#
# COMPACT_ATOMS: atom_id res chain seq x y z
N MET A 1 -11.45 -38.97 70.18
CA MET A 1 -10.45 -38.98 69.10
C MET A 1 -11.18 -38.86 67.77
N PRO A 2 -11.22 -37.68 67.13
CA PRO A 2 -11.87 -37.53 65.83
C PRO A 2 -10.89 -37.79 64.69
N THR A 3 -11.34 -38.55 63.71
CA THR A 3 -10.64 -38.91 62.48
C THR A 3 -10.57 -37.73 61.52
N PHE A 4 -9.37 -37.47 61.00
CA PHE A 4 -9.05 -36.42 60.02
C PHE A 4 -9.73 -36.65 58.67
N VAL A 5 -10.37 -35.60 58.15
CA VAL A 5 -10.81 -35.46 56.76
C VAL A 5 -9.61 -35.06 55.91
N ARG A 6 -9.29 -35.84 54.87
CA ARG A 6 -8.28 -35.49 53.86
C ARG A 6 -8.97 -34.80 52.69
N ALA A 7 -8.89 -33.46 52.64
CA ALA A 7 -9.25 -32.69 51.46
C ALA A 7 -8.05 -32.66 50.50
N SER A 8 -8.14 -33.36 49.38
CA SER A 8 -7.18 -33.29 48.27
C SER A 8 -7.48 -32.05 47.43
N GLY A 9 -6.79 -30.95 47.72
CA GLY A 9 -6.80 -29.75 46.88
C GLY A 9 -6.00 -29.99 45.60
N TRP A 10 -6.69 -30.03 44.46
CA TRP A 10 -6.06 -29.93 43.16
C TRP A 10 -5.79 -28.45 42.89
N ALA A 11 -4.52 -28.04 42.96
CA ALA A 11 -4.10 -26.73 42.51
C ALA A 11 -4.14 -26.69 40.98
N VAL A 12 -5.14 -26.02 40.42
CA VAL A 12 -5.18 -25.66 38.99
C VAL A 12 -4.15 -24.55 38.79
N LEU A 13 -3.00 -24.91 38.22
CA LEU A 13 -1.96 -23.98 37.82
C LEU A 13 -2.43 -23.23 36.56
N PHE A 14 -2.99 -22.03 36.74
CA PHE A 14 -3.23 -21.11 35.62
C PHE A 14 -1.89 -20.62 35.08
N ILE A 15 -1.44 -21.22 33.98
CA ILE A 15 -0.32 -20.70 33.18
C ILE A 15 -0.85 -19.47 32.43
N PHE A 16 -0.57 -18.29 32.98
CA PHE A 16 -0.72 -17.05 32.23
C PHE A 16 0.31 -17.04 31.08
N LEU A 17 -0.15 -17.24 29.84
CA LEU A 17 0.62 -16.83 28.67
C LEU A 17 0.79 -15.31 28.73
N LEU A 18 1.95 -14.86 29.20
CA LEU A 18 2.39 -13.48 29.02
C LEU A 18 2.56 -13.25 27.53
N ALA A 19 1.60 -12.59 26.89
CA ALA A 19 1.80 -12.03 25.57
C ALA A 19 3.03 -11.12 25.64
N LYS A 20 4.10 -11.48 24.94
CA LYS A 20 5.27 -10.61 24.77
C LYS A 20 4.81 -9.41 23.97
N VAL A 21 4.38 -8.35 24.64
CA VAL A 21 4.17 -7.04 24.01
C VAL A 21 5.56 -6.51 23.69
N SER A 22 6.04 -6.84 22.48
CA SER A 22 7.30 -6.29 21.98
C SER A 22 7.16 -4.78 21.87
N VAL A 23 8.12 -4.06 22.44
CA VAL A 23 8.32 -2.62 22.22
C VAL A 23 8.39 -2.37 20.72
N ALA A 24 7.84 -1.26 20.23
CA ALA A 24 8.10 -0.93 18.84
C ALA A 24 9.59 -0.71 18.61
N ASP A 25 10.06 -1.31 17.53
CA ASP A 25 11.44 -1.26 17.13
C ASP A 25 11.51 -0.78 15.69
N VAL A 26 12.20 0.35 15.51
CA VAL A 26 12.43 0.98 14.22
C VAL A 26 13.87 0.69 13.85
N ARG A 27 14.08 -0.08 12.77
CA ARG A 27 15.39 -0.62 12.39
C ARG A 27 15.67 -0.41 10.91
N LEU A 28 16.94 -0.33 10.57
CA LEU A 28 17.40 -0.44 9.19
C LEU A 28 17.03 -1.82 8.63
N GLY A 29 16.52 -1.84 7.40
CA GLY A 29 16.29 -3.05 6.62
C GLY A 29 17.45 -3.34 5.67
N ASP A 30 17.40 -4.53 5.06
CA ASP A 30 18.25 -4.88 3.94
C ASP A 30 17.35 -5.14 2.72
N ARG A 31 17.27 -4.14 1.85
CA ARG A 31 16.41 -4.17 0.67
C ARG A 31 16.68 -5.37 -0.23
N SER A 32 17.89 -5.94 -0.21
CA SER A 32 18.23 -7.12 -1.01
C SER A 32 17.55 -8.40 -0.52
N ILE A 33 17.10 -8.43 0.73
CA ILE A 33 16.48 -9.60 1.37
C ILE A 33 14.98 -9.61 1.12
N ASP A 34 14.30 -8.50 1.40
CA ASP A 34 12.83 -8.42 1.44
C ASP A 34 12.25 -7.17 0.79
N GLY A 35 13.09 -6.33 0.17
CA GLY A 35 12.68 -5.09 -0.47
C GLY A 35 12.45 -3.92 0.50
N CYS A 36 12.83 -4.06 1.77
CA CYS A 36 12.62 -3.04 2.80
C CYS A 36 13.90 -2.25 3.09
N ASP A 37 13.79 -0.92 3.17
CA ASP A 37 14.88 -0.04 3.64
C ASP A 37 14.77 0.21 5.15
N ILE A 38 13.56 0.20 5.69
CA ILE A 38 13.28 0.42 7.12
C ILE A 38 12.21 -0.57 7.57
N HIS A 39 12.32 -1.06 8.79
CA HIS A 39 11.25 -1.83 9.43
C HIS A 39 10.72 -1.11 10.66
N ILE A 40 9.40 -1.19 10.86
CA ILE A 40 8.71 -0.80 12.08
C ILE A 40 7.95 -2.02 12.60
N TYR A 41 8.47 -2.59 13.68
CA TYR A 41 7.87 -3.74 14.38
C TYR A 41 7.24 -3.30 15.69
N GLY A 42 6.31 -4.09 16.23
CA GLY A 42 5.86 -3.98 17.63
C GLY A 42 4.96 -2.77 17.92
N GLN A 43 4.63 -2.55 19.20
CA GLN A 43 3.64 -1.53 19.58
C GLN A 43 4.19 -0.10 19.46
N ILE A 44 3.57 0.72 18.59
CA ILE A 44 3.94 2.13 18.32
C ILE A 44 3.81 2.99 19.58
N LYS A 45 4.90 3.67 19.96
CA LYS A 45 4.99 4.47 21.17
C LYS A 45 5.74 5.77 20.89
N LYS A 46 5.54 6.75 21.77
CA LYS A 46 6.27 8.01 21.75
C LYS A 46 7.79 7.78 21.63
N GLY A 47 8.42 8.45 20.67
CA GLY A 47 9.86 8.37 20.41
C GLY A 47 10.23 7.50 19.21
N ASP A 48 9.28 6.79 18.61
CA ASP A 48 9.51 5.98 17.41
C ASP A 48 9.65 6.86 16.16
N LEU A 49 8.97 8.01 16.12
CA LEU A 49 9.16 9.01 15.08
C LEU A 49 10.61 9.49 15.02
N GLU A 50 11.22 9.79 16.16
CA GLU A 50 12.58 10.28 16.25
C GLU A 50 13.59 9.22 15.76
N LYS A 51 13.34 7.94 16.05
CA LYS A 51 14.13 6.84 15.49
C LYS A 51 14.01 6.76 13.97
N LEU A 52 12.77 6.84 13.45
CA LEU A 52 12.52 6.85 12.01
C LEU A 52 13.23 8.02 11.34
N LYS A 53 13.12 9.23 11.90
CA LYS A 53 13.79 10.43 11.39
C LYS A 53 15.30 10.28 11.33
N GLY A 54 15.93 9.73 12.36
CA GLY A 54 17.37 9.47 12.33
C GLY A 54 17.81 8.58 11.16
N ILE A 55 17.01 7.56 10.83
CA ILE A 55 17.25 6.69 9.67
C ILE A 55 16.92 7.43 8.36
N ALA A 56 15.77 8.11 8.30
CA ALA A 56 15.30 8.82 7.12
C ALA A 56 16.26 9.93 6.69
N ASP A 57 16.80 10.70 7.65
CA ASP A 57 17.81 11.73 7.40
C ASP A 57 19.07 11.12 6.76
N THR A 58 19.46 9.92 7.20
CA THR A 58 20.61 9.20 6.62
C THR A 58 20.34 8.85 5.15
N TYR A 59 19.18 8.25 4.85
CA TYR A 59 18.81 7.94 3.47
C TYR A 59 18.68 9.19 2.61
N HIS A 60 18.05 10.24 3.13
CA HIS A 60 17.90 11.51 2.42
C HIS A 60 19.26 12.08 1.99
N GLN A 61 20.25 12.08 2.88
CA GLN A 61 21.59 12.58 2.53
C GLN A 61 22.30 11.68 1.51
N VAL A 62 22.22 10.36 1.66
CA VAL A 62 22.84 9.41 0.73
C VAL A 62 22.20 9.52 -0.66
N ASP A 63 20.87 9.54 -0.74
CA ASP A 63 20.13 9.63 -1.99
C ASP A 63 20.35 10.97 -2.67
N LYS A 64 20.35 12.08 -1.92
CA LYS A 64 20.65 13.40 -2.45
C LYS A 64 22.04 13.47 -3.07
N LEU A 65 23.06 12.90 -2.41
CA LEU A 65 24.42 12.87 -2.93
C LEU A 65 24.54 11.97 -4.16
N ALA A 66 23.87 10.81 -4.18
CA ALA A 66 23.87 9.89 -5.31
C ALA A 66 23.18 10.51 -6.52
N TYR A 67 21.97 11.05 -6.33
CA TYR A 67 21.16 11.65 -7.39
C TYR A 67 21.82 12.89 -8.00
N LYS A 68 22.48 13.74 -7.18
CA LYS A 68 23.26 14.87 -7.68
C LYS A 68 24.40 14.45 -8.61
N ARG A 69 24.98 13.27 -8.41
CA ARG A 69 26.06 12.74 -9.28
C ARG A 69 25.50 12.13 -10.56
N ASN A 70 24.37 11.45 -10.47
CA ASN A 70 23.70 10.81 -11.58
C ASN A 70 22.20 10.70 -11.29
N ILE A 71 21.36 11.33 -12.12
CA ILE A 71 19.90 11.33 -11.97
C ILE A 71 19.29 9.91 -11.98
N ASN A 72 19.95 8.96 -12.65
CA ASN A 72 19.50 7.57 -12.72
C ASN A 72 20.01 6.74 -11.53
N ALA A 73 20.78 7.33 -10.61
CA ALA A 73 21.40 6.58 -9.50
C ALA A 73 20.36 5.90 -8.63
N LEU A 74 19.15 6.46 -8.50
CA LEU A 74 18.10 5.95 -7.61
C LEU A 74 17.13 4.95 -8.28
N ALA A 75 17.33 4.60 -9.56
CA ALA A 75 16.35 3.84 -10.33
C ALA A 75 15.95 2.49 -9.70
N GLU A 76 16.86 1.87 -8.93
CA GLU A 76 16.61 0.55 -8.31
C GLU A 76 16.06 0.64 -6.87
N PHE A 77 16.15 1.81 -6.24
CA PHE A 77 15.84 1.97 -4.81
C PHE A 77 14.88 3.12 -4.51
N TRP A 78 14.39 3.83 -5.54
CA TRP A 78 13.33 4.81 -5.41
C TRP A 78 11.94 4.18 -5.67
N PRO A 79 10.95 4.45 -4.83
CA PRO A 79 11.06 5.08 -3.52
C PRO A 79 11.68 4.09 -2.51
N ARG A 80 12.24 4.64 -1.44
CA ARG A 80 12.65 3.85 -0.27
C ARG A 80 11.40 3.25 0.37
N THR A 81 11.49 2.05 0.94
CA THR A 81 10.33 1.30 1.44
C THR A 81 10.39 1.05 2.94
N VAL A 82 9.29 1.36 3.64
CA VAL A 82 9.08 1.06 5.06
C VAL A 82 8.19 -0.17 5.19
N CYS A 83 8.71 -1.22 5.81
CA CYS A 83 7.97 -2.44 6.09
C CYS A 83 7.38 -2.44 7.50
N LEU A 84 6.11 -2.84 7.60
CA LEU A 84 5.32 -2.66 8.81
C LEU A 84 4.80 -4.00 9.34
N ASP A 85 4.95 -4.20 10.64
CA ASP A 85 4.39 -5.32 11.39
C ASP A 85 4.16 -4.89 12.85
N SER A 86 3.01 -4.26 13.07
CA SER A 86 2.65 -3.65 14.33
C SER A 86 1.15 -3.81 14.64
N PRO A 87 0.79 -4.14 15.90
CA PRO A 87 -0.60 -4.10 16.35
C PRO A 87 -1.14 -2.66 16.49
N GLY A 88 -0.33 -1.64 16.16
CA GLY A 88 -0.64 -0.24 16.38
C GLY A 88 -0.13 0.27 17.73
N GLY A 89 -0.84 1.24 18.32
CA GLY A 89 -0.44 1.89 19.55
C GLY A 89 -0.87 3.35 19.59
N SER A 90 0.06 4.25 19.92
CA SER A 90 -0.25 5.69 19.97
C SER A 90 -0.65 6.22 18.60
N TYR A 91 -1.91 6.65 18.44
CA TYR A 91 -2.38 7.31 17.22
C TYR A 91 -1.65 8.63 16.97
N THR A 92 -1.38 9.38 18.03
CA THR A 92 -0.62 10.63 17.92
C THR A 92 0.76 10.39 17.34
N GLU A 93 1.47 9.36 17.81
CA GLU A 93 2.76 8.99 17.24
C GLU A 93 2.63 8.44 15.82
N GLY A 94 1.68 7.52 15.61
CA GLY A 94 1.45 6.89 14.32
C GLY A 94 1.11 7.88 13.21
N VAL A 95 0.32 8.92 13.50
CA VAL A 95 0.05 10.01 12.55
C VAL A 95 1.31 10.79 12.22
N ASN A 96 2.18 11.09 13.20
CA ASN A 96 3.42 11.81 12.92
C ASN A 96 4.37 10.95 12.08
N ILE A 97 4.43 9.65 12.34
CA ILE A 97 5.17 8.69 11.52
C ILE A 97 4.57 8.65 10.10
N ALA A 98 3.24 8.59 9.98
CA ALA A 98 2.56 8.56 8.70
C ALA A 98 2.89 9.80 7.86
N LEU A 99 2.90 11.00 8.46
CA LEU A 99 3.30 12.24 7.81
C LEU A 99 4.77 12.24 7.38
N GLU A 100 5.67 11.66 8.17
CA GLU A 100 7.07 11.50 7.79
C GLU A 100 7.22 10.55 6.60
N VAL A 101 6.53 9.41 6.64
CA VAL A 101 6.50 8.39 5.58
C VAL A 101 5.96 8.99 4.27
N ASN A 102 4.89 9.77 4.34
CA ASN A 102 4.23 10.40 3.18
C ASN A 102 5.17 11.32 2.37
N ASN A 103 6.27 11.80 2.95
CA ASN A 103 7.18 12.69 2.23
C ASN A 103 8.19 11.96 1.34
N TYR A 104 8.46 10.67 1.58
CA TYR A 104 9.68 10.04 1.04
C TYR A 104 9.60 8.54 0.82
N PHE A 105 8.66 7.85 1.45
CA PHE A 105 8.67 6.41 1.54
C PHE A 105 7.41 5.77 0.96
N ALA A 106 7.61 4.65 0.28
CA ALA A 106 6.57 3.66 0.08
C ALA A 106 6.40 2.79 1.33
N THR A 107 5.29 2.06 1.41
CA THR A 107 5.01 1.15 2.52
C THR A 107 4.77 -0.28 2.03
N ARG A 108 5.14 -1.26 2.86
CA ARG A 108 4.95 -2.67 2.53
C ARG A 108 4.55 -3.51 3.73
N LEU A 109 3.66 -4.47 3.51
CA LEU A 109 3.38 -5.58 4.42
C LEU A 109 3.97 -6.87 3.87
N LEU A 110 4.95 -7.40 4.60
CA LEU A 110 5.59 -8.67 4.27
C LEU A 110 4.64 -9.85 4.58
N PRO A 111 4.92 -11.06 4.05
CA PRO A 111 4.13 -12.25 4.40
C PRO A 111 4.00 -12.44 5.91
N ASN A 112 2.76 -12.68 6.36
CA ASN A 112 2.39 -12.93 7.76
C ASN A 112 2.61 -11.75 8.72
N SER A 113 2.85 -10.53 8.21
CA SER A 113 2.85 -9.34 9.06
C SER A 113 1.44 -8.91 9.44
N ASN A 114 1.32 -8.24 10.57
CA ASN A 114 0.05 -7.68 11.04
C ASN A 114 0.21 -6.17 11.16
N CYS A 115 -0.65 -5.40 10.52
CA CYS A 115 -0.62 -3.95 10.60
C CYS A 115 -2.02 -3.43 10.95
N LEU A 116 -2.22 -3.17 12.23
CA LEU A 116 -3.51 -2.78 12.79
C LEU A 116 -3.47 -1.34 13.31
N SER A 117 -4.64 -0.68 13.35
CA SER A 117 -4.81 0.58 14.09
C SER A 117 -3.89 1.69 13.55
N ALA A 118 -3.12 2.35 14.42
CA ALA A 118 -2.13 3.36 14.05
C ALA A 118 -1.10 2.87 13.00
N CYS A 119 -0.79 1.56 12.97
CA CYS A 119 0.07 1.00 11.91
C CYS A 119 -0.59 1.14 10.54
N ALA A 120 -1.90 0.87 10.45
CA ALA A 120 -2.63 0.92 9.19
C ALA A 120 -2.66 2.36 8.62
N LEU A 121 -2.66 3.39 9.48
CA LEU A 121 -2.50 4.78 9.04
C LEU A 121 -1.12 5.05 8.43
N ILE A 122 -0.05 4.51 9.03
CA ILE A 122 1.30 4.60 8.47
C ILE A 122 1.35 3.85 7.14
N PHE A 123 0.78 2.64 7.07
CA PHE A 123 0.73 1.88 5.82
C PHE A 123 0.06 2.68 4.70
N MET A 124 -1.09 3.31 4.99
CA MET A 124 -1.81 4.07 3.99
C MET A 124 -1.10 5.36 3.57
N SER A 125 -0.11 5.84 4.31
CA SER A 125 0.62 7.07 3.94
C SER A 125 1.77 6.84 2.96
N GLY A 126 2.09 5.60 2.60
CA GLY A 126 3.11 5.29 1.61
C GLY A 126 2.84 5.97 0.27
N THR A 127 3.86 6.62 -0.28
CA THR A 127 3.74 7.41 -1.50
C THR A 127 4.88 7.14 -2.48
N LEU A 128 4.62 7.42 -3.75
CA LEU A 128 5.58 7.59 -4.80
C LEU A 128 5.52 9.05 -5.24
N ILE A 129 6.61 9.77 -5.03
CA ILE A 129 6.80 11.15 -5.44
C ILE A 129 8.13 11.24 -6.20
N HIS A 130 8.24 12.17 -7.15
CA HIS A 130 9.48 12.34 -7.90
C HIS A 130 10.66 12.71 -6.96
N PRO A 131 11.87 12.12 -7.14
CA PRO A 131 13.02 12.40 -6.29
C PRO A 131 13.37 13.89 -6.15
N ASP A 132 13.21 14.67 -7.22
CA ASP A 132 13.52 16.11 -7.19
C ASP A 132 12.67 16.88 -6.15
N HIS A 133 11.39 16.52 -6.01
CA HIS A 133 10.49 17.18 -5.07
C HIS A 133 10.89 16.91 -3.62
N VAL A 134 11.44 15.71 -3.34
CA VAL A 134 11.83 15.34 -1.98
C VAL A 134 13.24 15.80 -1.64
N LEU A 135 14.22 15.50 -2.49
CA LEU A 135 15.65 15.65 -2.19
C LEU A 135 16.13 17.10 -2.28
N PHE A 136 15.47 17.92 -3.10
CA PHE A 136 15.88 19.30 -3.36
C PHE A 136 14.78 20.33 -3.06
N LYS A 137 13.56 19.90 -2.74
CA LYS A 137 12.42 20.79 -2.44
C LYS A 137 12.24 21.87 -3.50
N HIS A 138 12.42 21.51 -4.77
CA HIS A 138 12.23 22.44 -5.88
C HIS A 138 10.75 22.86 -5.92
N TYR A 139 10.46 24.06 -5.42
CA TYR A 139 9.26 24.80 -5.78
C TYR A 139 9.44 25.26 -7.23
N GLU A 140 8.59 24.78 -8.12
CA GLU A 140 8.25 25.19 -9.52
C GLU A 140 9.34 25.72 -10.49
N GLU A 141 10.43 26.37 -10.06
CA GLU A 141 11.30 27.16 -10.93
C GLU A 141 12.63 26.49 -11.32
N ALA A 142 13.00 25.36 -10.71
CA ALA A 142 14.33 24.74 -10.95
C ALA A 142 14.34 23.22 -10.85
N CYS A 143 13.34 22.53 -11.37
CA CYS A 143 13.44 21.07 -11.48
C CYS A 143 14.52 20.72 -12.53
N TYR A 144 15.50 19.89 -12.16
CA TYR A 144 16.60 19.47 -13.04
C TYR A 144 16.12 18.55 -14.18
N SER A 145 14.92 18.00 -14.03
CA SER A 145 14.19 17.20 -15.01
C SER A 145 12.77 17.76 -15.17
N ASN A 146 12.04 17.35 -16.19
CA ASN A 146 10.68 17.77 -16.54
C ASN A 146 9.61 17.34 -15.50
N CYS A 147 9.67 17.89 -14.29
CA CYS A 147 8.80 17.50 -13.16
C CYS A 147 7.37 18.07 -13.22
N GLU A 148 7.05 18.89 -14.23
CA GLU A 148 5.67 19.32 -14.47
C GLU A 148 4.78 18.09 -14.66
N GLY A 149 3.83 17.89 -13.73
CA GLY A 149 2.83 16.82 -13.80
C GLY A 149 3.03 15.65 -12.84
N TRP A 150 4.18 15.53 -12.15
CA TRP A 150 4.37 14.49 -11.13
C TRP A 150 3.64 14.84 -9.83
N LYS A 151 2.42 14.33 -9.69
CA LYS A 151 1.66 14.36 -8.44
C LYS A 151 2.09 13.18 -7.56
N PRO A 152 2.16 13.32 -6.23
CA PRO A 152 2.34 12.18 -5.35
C PRO A 152 1.23 11.15 -5.57
N GLU A 153 1.61 9.88 -5.71
CA GLU A 153 0.68 8.77 -5.88
C GLU A 153 0.84 7.77 -4.72
N PRO A 154 -0.25 7.17 -4.21
CA PRO A 154 -0.14 6.09 -3.24
C PRO A 154 0.81 4.99 -3.71
N LYS A 155 1.77 4.63 -2.87
CA LYS A 155 2.66 3.49 -3.09
C LYS A 155 2.72 2.63 -1.86
N ARG A 156 1.83 1.63 -1.85
CA ARG A 156 1.59 0.74 -0.74
C ARG A 156 1.33 -0.66 -1.27
N THR A 157 1.99 -1.64 -0.67
CA THR A 157 2.00 -3.01 -1.18
C THR A 157 1.81 -4.00 -0.05
N MET A 158 0.97 -5.02 -0.21
CA MET A 158 0.77 -6.03 0.83
C MET A 158 0.82 -7.45 0.29
N SER A 159 1.39 -8.37 1.05
CA SER A 159 1.34 -9.80 0.75
C SER A 159 -0.05 -10.38 1.04
N PRO A 160 -0.51 -11.39 0.27
CA PRO A 160 -1.79 -12.06 0.51
C PRO A 160 -1.97 -12.65 1.91
N SER A 161 -0.87 -13.00 2.61
CA SER A 161 -0.96 -13.57 3.97
C SER A 161 -0.75 -12.54 5.08
N SER A 162 -0.60 -11.26 4.74
CA SER A 162 -0.54 -10.19 5.71
C SER A 162 -1.93 -9.75 6.14
N VAL A 163 -2.02 -9.16 7.33
CA VAL A 163 -3.28 -8.65 7.90
C VAL A 163 -3.18 -7.13 7.98
N LEU A 164 -4.14 -6.44 7.37
CA LEU A 164 -4.30 -4.99 7.44
C LEU A 164 -5.67 -4.68 8.04
N GLY A 165 -5.72 -3.85 9.08
CA GLY A 165 -6.95 -3.57 9.81
C GLY A 165 -7.05 -2.17 10.39
N PHE A 166 -8.23 -1.58 10.28
CA PHE A 166 -8.52 -0.21 10.68
C PHE A 166 -9.58 -0.18 11.78
N HIS A 167 -9.41 0.70 12.75
CA HIS A 167 -10.47 1.03 13.71
C HIS A 167 -10.34 2.50 14.16
N ALA A 168 -11.36 3.04 14.82
CA ALA A 168 -11.34 4.41 15.32
C ALA A 168 -10.39 4.54 16.54
N PRO A 169 -9.72 5.69 16.75
CA PRO A 169 -8.96 5.93 17.97
C PRO A 169 -9.86 5.77 19.21
N TYR A 170 -9.44 4.93 20.14
CA TYR A 170 -10.17 4.70 21.39
C TYR A 170 -9.23 4.75 22.59
N VAL A 171 -9.82 5.02 23.75
CA VAL A 171 -9.15 4.84 25.04
C VAL A 171 -9.98 3.88 25.87
N ASN A 172 -9.32 2.83 26.34
CA ASN A 172 -9.92 1.93 27.32
C ASN A 172 -9.86 2.60 28.70
N PHE A 173 -11.02 2.79 29.31
CA PHE A 173 -11.15 3.40 30.63
C PHE A 173 -10.99 2.41 31.79
N ASP A 174 -10.79 1.12 31.52
CA ASP A 174 -10.68 0.04 32.53
C ASP A 174 -11.82 0.06 33.56
N GLY A 175 -13.04 0.41 33.12
CA GLY A 175 -14.21 0.55 33.99
C GLY A 175 -14.16 1.74 34.97
N LYS A 176 -13.17 2.63 34.84
CA LYS A 176 -13.08 3.84 35.66
C LYS A 176 -14.22 4.80 35.30
N LYS A 177 -14.93 5.26 36.34
CA LYS A 177 -16.01 6.25 36.21
C LYS A 177 -15.50 7.67 36.03
N THR A 178 -14.24 7.91 36.40
CA THR A 178 -13.56 9.20 36.26
C THR A 178 -12.17 8.97 35.69
N VAL A 179 -11.75 9.87 34.81
CA VAL A 179 -10.39 9.94 34.29
C VAL A 179 -9.82 11.31 34.55
N SER A 180 -8.50 11.39 34.55
CA SER A 180 -7.83 12.67 34.71
C SER A 180 -8.04 13.56 33.48
N THR A 181 -7.88 14.86 33.67
CA THR A 181 -7.96 15.86 32.59
C THR A 181 -6.96 15.59 31.48
N GLU A 182 -5.80 15.03 31.82
CA GLU A 182 -4.71 14.72 30.89
C GLU A 182 -5.13 13.61 29.92
N VAL A 183 -5.83 12.58 30.41
CA VAL A 183 -6.34 11.47 29.57
C VAL A 183 -7.38 12.00 28.56
N VAL A 184 -8.28 12.88 29.02
CA VAL A 184 -9.28 13.51 28.13
C VAL A 184 -8.61 14.38 27.07
N GLN A 185 -7.58 15.14 27.45
CA GLN A 185 -6.79 15.95 26.53
C GLN A 185 -6.05 15.08 25.50
N GLU A 186 -5.47 13.96 25.90
CA GLU A 186 -4.79 13.02 24.99
C GLU A 186 -5.74 12.41 23.96
N ILE A 187 -6.96 12.02 24.38
CA ILE A 187 -8.01 11.53 23.47
C ILE A 187 -8.36 12.60 22.44
N ASN A 188 -8.69 13.80 22.90
CA ASN A 188 -9.08 14.90 22.02
C ASN A 188 -7.96 15.26 21.04
N GLN A 189 -6.72 15.31 21.51
CA GLN A 189 -5.57 15.56 20.63
C GLN A 189 -5.38 14.44 19.60
N SER A 190 -5.56 13.18 19.99
CA SER A 190 -5.45 12.04 19.06
C SER A 190 -6.54 12.09 17.99
N LEU A 191 -7.79 12.35 18.37
CA LEU A 191 -8.91 12.51 17.43
C LEU A 191 -8.68 13.69 16.48
N LEU A 192 -8.25 14.85 17.00
CA LEU A 192 -7.95 16.03 16.18
C LEU A 192 -6.80 15.80 15.21
N ARG A 193 -5.75 15.06 15.62
CA ARG A 193 -4.62 14.71 14.76
C ARG A 193 -5.04 13.77 13.65
N VAL A 194 -5.79 12.71 13.97
CA VAL A 194 -6.29 11.77 12.97
C VAL A 194 -7.24 12.50 12.01
N SER A 195 -8.17 13.31 12.50
CA SER A 195 -9.06 14.11 11.64
C SER A 195 -8.28 15.05 10.73
N SER A 196 -7.28 15.77 11.26
CA SER A 196 -6.45 16.68 10.46
C SER A 196 -5.63 15.93 9.39
N PHE A 197 -5.05 14.78 9.76
CA PHE A 197 -4.34 13.91 8.83
C PHE A 197 -5.25 13.43 7.70
N LEU A 198 -6.41 12.87 8.05
CA LEU A 198 -7.36 12.38 7.06
C LEU A 198 -7.79 13.51 6.12
N GLN A 199 -8.15 14.68 6.65
CA GLN A 199 -8.51 15.84 5.82
C GLN A 199 -7.37 16.26 4.88
N ALA A 200 -6.14 16.33 5.36
CA ALA A 200 -4.98 16.68 4.54
C ALA A 200 -4.73 15.65 3.42
N GLU A 201 -4.91 14.37 3.73
CA GLU A 201 -4.60 13.26 2.81
C GLU A 201 -5.78 12.85 1.92
N THR A 202 -7.02 13.28 2.22
CA THR A 202 -8.24 12.86 1.50
C THR A 202 -8.22 13.09 0.01
N LYS A 203 -7.50 14.13 -0.44
CA LYS A 203 -7.45 14.50 -1.85
C LYS A 203 -6.53 13.60 -2.67
N ASN A 204 -5.48 13.04 -2.05
CA ASN A 204 -4.36 12.47 -2.79
C ASN A 204 -3.96 11.05 -2.33
N ASN A 205 -4.15 10.69 -1.05
CA ASN A 205 -3.56 9.45 -0.52
C ASN A 205 -4.51 8.59 0.34
N PHE A 206 -5.36 9.19 1.18
CA PHE A 206 -6.25 8.45 2.08
C PHE A 206 -7.73 8.54 1.64
N PRO A 207 -8.35 7.46 1.14
CA PRO A 207 -9.73 7.52 0.62
C PRO A 207 -10.75 7.94 1.71
N PRO A 208 -11.63 8.94 1.46
CA PRO A 208 -12.66 9.36 2.41
C PRO A 208 -13.60 8.24 2.86
N GLU A 209 -13.90 7.29 1.97
CA GLU A 209 -14.76 6.15 2.25
C GLU A 209 -14.10 5.19 3.25
N LEU A 210 -12.80 4.93 3.08
CA LEU A 210 -12.03 4.15 4.05
C LEU A 210 -11.92 4.88 5.40
N ALA A 211 -11.77 6.20 5.38
CA ALA A 211 -11.77 7.00 6.60
C ALA A 211 -13.09 6.86 7.35
N SER A 212 -14.22 6.87 6.63
CA SER A 212 -15.54 6.62 7.19
C SER A 212 -15.66 5.20 7.75
N GLU A 213 -15.23 4.17 7.01
CA GLU A 213 -15.22 2.78 7.49
C GLU A 213 -14.43 2.63 8.78
N MET A 214 -13.21 3.18 8.84
CA MET A 214 -12.36 3.18 10.03
C MET A 214 -13.05 3.87 11.21
N MET A 215 -13.56 5.09 11.02
CA MET A 215 -14.16 5.89 12.08
C MET A 215 -15.50 5.31 12.57
N SER A 216 -16.13 4.42 11.80
CA SER A 216 -17.34 3.70 12.19
C SER A 216 -17.11 2.53 13.14
N LYS A 217 -15.86 2.03 13.26
CA LYS A 217 -15.57 0.84 14.08
C LYS A 217 -15.36 1.21 15.55
N GLY A 218 -16.06 0.50 16.43
CA GLY A 218 -15.90 0.60 17.88
C GLY A 218 -14.57 0.05 18.40
N PRO A 219 -14.34 0.10 19.73
CA PRO A 219 -13.08 -0.30 20.35
C PRO A 219 -12.74 -1.80 20.19
N ASP A 220 -13.75 -2.64 20.01
CA ASP A 220 -13.60 -4.09 19.83
C ASP A 220 -13.85 -4.53 18.37
N GLU A 221 -13.98 -3.58 17.45
CA GLU A 221 -14.29 -3.83 16.04
C GLU A 221 -13.12 -3.39 15.16
N VAL A 222 -12.84 -4.16 14.12
CA VAL A 222 -11.79 -3.87 13.15
C VAL A 222 -12.35 -4.04 11.74
N TYR A 223 -12.11 -3.07 10.89
CA TYR A 223 -12.32 -3.17 9.45
C TYR A 223 -11.08 -3.78 8.82
N TYR A 224 -11.17 -5.03 8.39
CA TYR A 224 -10.07 -5.73 7.73
C TYR A 224 -10.09 -5.50 6.22
N ILE A 225 -8.89 -5.52 5.62
CA ILE A 225 -8.72 -5.65 4.18
C ILE A 225 -8.45 -7.13 3.88
N ASP A 226 -9.50 -7.83 3.46
CA ASP A 226 -9.52 -9.28 3.25
C ASP A 226 -10.12 -9.68 1.88
N GLU A 227 -10.61 -8.71 1.11
CA GLU A 227 -11.12 -8.91 -0.25
C GLU A 227 -10.26 -8.20 -1.31
N VAL A 228 -10.09 -8.85 -2.46
CA VAL A 228 -9.33 -8.29 -3.60
C VAL A 228 -9.93 -6.98 -4.10
N GLY A 229 -11.26 -6.84 -4.07
CA GLY A 229 -11.93 -5.61 -4.49
C GLY A 229 -11.54 -4.40 -3.64
N GLN A 230 -11.37 -4.59 -2.33
CA GLN A 230 -10.93 -3.54 -1.41
C GLN A 230 -9.53 -3.05 -1.74
N LEU A 231 -8.62 -3.93 -2.17
CA LEU A 231 -7.26 -3.54 -2.57
C LEU A 231 -7.31 -2.50 -3.69
N THR A 232 -8.14 -2.71 -4.71
CA THR A 232 -8.31 -1.74 -5.79
C THR A 232 -8.98 -0.45 -5.31
N SER A 233 -10.08 -0.54 -4.57
CA SER A 233 -10.78 0.63 -4.01
C SER A 233 -9.84 1.51 -3.19
N TRP A 234 -8.94 0.88 -2.44
CA TRP A 234 -7.98 1.57 -1.59
C TRP A 234 -6.61 1.71 -2.22
N ARG A 235 -6.44 1.51 -3.54
CA ARG A 235 -5.14 1.69 -4.25
C ARG A 235 -3.97 1.00 -3.52
N ILE A 236 -4.15 -0.27 -3.17
CA ILE A 236 -3.15 -1.14 -2.54
C ILE A 236 -2.71 -2.18 -3.56
N ASP A 237 -1.40 -2.25 -3.81
CA ASP A 237 -0.81 -3.28 -4.66
C ASP A 237 -0.76 -4.62 -3.92
N LEU A 238 -1.15 -5.71 -4.58
CA LEU A 238 -0.99 -7.07 -4.06
C LEU A 238 0.39 -7.61 -4.48
N ASP A 239 1.25 -7.90 -3.50
CA ASP A 239 2.54 -8.56 -3.72
C ASP A 239 2.35 -10.07 -3.83
N THR A 240 2.03 -10.51 -5.04
CA THR A 240 1.84 -11.93 -5.32
C THR A 240 2.47 -12.32 -6.64
N SER A 241 3.03 -13.53 -6.68
CA SER A 241 3.38 -14.20 -7.93
C SER A 241 2.18 -14.89 -8.57
N PHE A 242 1.03 -14.94 -7.87
CA PHE A 242 -0.19 -15.52 -8.39
C PHE A 242 -0.72 -14.67 -9.55
N SER A 243 -0.70 -15.26 -10.74
CA SER A 243 -1.29 -14.69 -11.94
C SER A 243 -2.53 -15.51 -12.29
N PRO A 244 -3.75 -15.01 -12.05
CA PRO A 244 -4.95 -15.77 -12.37
C PRO A 244 -5.02 -15.99 -13.88
N THR A 245 -5.42 -17.19 -14.29
CA THR A 245 -5.82 -17.44 -15.68
C THR A 245 -7.16 -16.74 -15.91
N LEU A 246 -7.12 -15.58 -16.55
CA LEU A 246 -8.30 -14.86 -16.98
C LEU A 246 -8.77 -15.40 -18.33
N ASP A 247 -10.07 -15.66 -18.47
CA ASP A 247 -10.64 -15.89 -19.79
C ASP A 247 -10.62 -14.58 -20.61
N VAL A 248 -10.60 -14.70 -21.93
CA VAL A 248 -10.50 -13.56 -22.85
C VAL A 248 -11.67 -12.58 -22.70
N ASP A 249 -12.87 -13.06 -22.39
CA ASP A 249 -14.05 -12.22 -22.16
C ASP A 249 -14.00 -11.52 -20.80
N ALA A 250 -13.43 -12.15 -19.76
CA ALA A 250 -13.13 -11.47 -18.49
C ALA A 250 -12.14 -10.32 -18.70
N LEU A 251 -11.09 -10.55 -19.51
CA LEU A 251 -10.14 -9.51 -19.87
C LEU A 251 -10.80 -8.38 -20.69
N LYS A 252 -11.65 -8.71 -21.67
CA LYS A 252 -12.42 -7.71 -22.44
C LYS A 252 -13.28 -6.84 -21.53
N ARG A 253 -14.01 -7.44 -20.58
CA ARG A 253 -14.86 -6.70 -19.64
C ARG A 253 -14.03 -5.77 -18.75
N ALA A 254 -12.93 -6.26 -18.18
CA ALA A 254 -12.02 -5.44 -17.38
C ALA A 254 -11.42 -4.27 -18.19
N TRP A 255 -11.05 -4.51 -19.45
CA TRP A 255 -10.53 -3.48 -20.34
C TRP A 255 -11.57 -2.41 -20.68
N ILE A 256 -12.81 -2.82 -20.98
CA ILE A 256 -13.92 -1.87 -21.25
C ILE A 256 -14.15 -0.97 -20.04
N MET A 257 -14.13 -1.52 -18.82
CA MET A 257 -14.26 -0.74 -17.59
C MET A 257 -13.09 0.23 -17.40
N TYR A 258 -11.85 -0.20 -17.64
CA TYR A 258 -10.66 0.65 -17.52
C TYR A 258 -10.68 1.82 -18.52
N VAL A 259 -11.00 1.53 -19.79
CA VAL A 259 -11.06 2.56 -20.84
C VAL A 259 -12.23 3.53 -20.63
N SER A 260 -13.32 3.11 -19.99
CA SER A 260 -14.42 4.03 -19.65
C SER A 260 -14.12 4.98 -18.48
N ASP A 261 -13.17 4.63 -17.61
CA ASP A 261 -12.79 5.45 -16.44
C ASP A 261 -11.81 6.58 -16.82
N TYR A 262 -11.03 6.37 -17.88
CA TYR A 262 -10.28 7.44 -18.55
C TYR A 262 -11.18 8.07 -19.61
N ASP A 263 -11.76 9.23 -19.30
CA ASP A 263 -12.54 10.06 -20.23
C ASP A 263 -11.68 10.52 -21.42
N TYR A 264 -11.42 9.62 -22.38
CA TYR A 264 -10.87 9.91 -23.69
C TYR A 264 -11.99 10.46 -24.57
N SER A 265 -12.49 11.65 -24.21
CA SER A 265 -13.46 12.40 -25.01
C SER A 265 -12.87 12.96 -26.32
N ASP A 266 -11.54 12.95 -26.49
CA ASP A 266 -10.86 13.39 -27.71
C ASP A 266 -9.98 12.28 -28.33
N GLY A 267 -10.60 11.39 -29.12
CA GLY A 267 -9.89 10.55 -30.09
C GLY A 267 -9.82 9.07 -29.74
N GLY A 268 -10.95 8.38 -29.82
CA GLY A 268 -11.05 6.94 -29.58
C GLY A 268 -10.28 6.06 -30.56
N TYR A 269 -9.52 5.11 -30.01
CA TYR A 269 -9.23 3.81 -30.63
C TYR A 269 -9.22 2.73 -29.54
N GLY A 270 -10.39 2.46 -28.97
CA GLY A 270 -10.65 1.26 -28.19
C GLY A 270 -11.65 0.39 -28.93
N SER A 271 -11.21 -0.48 -29.84
CA SER A 271 -12.10 -1.50 -30.41
C SER A 271 -11.60 -2.90 -30.08
N LEU A 272 -12.37 -3.63 -29.27
CA LEU A 272 -12.30 -5.08 -29.15
C LEU A 272 -13.51 -5.63 -29.91
N SER A 273 -13.30 -6.11 -31.15
CA SER A 273 -14.39 -6.75 -31.90
C SER A 273 -14.58 -8.18 -31.43
N ASP A 274 -15.81 -8.48 -31.01
CA ASP A 274 -16.39 -9.80 -30.86
C ASP A 274 -16.15 -10.63 -32.14
N THR A 275 -15.61 -11.85 -32.04
CA THR A 275 -15.43 -12.74 -33.19
C THR A 275 -16.74 -13.32 -33.73
N LYS A 276 -17.91 -12.80 -33.32
CA LYS A 276 -19.15 -13.00 -34.08
C LYS A 276 -19.46 -11.89 -35.10
N TYR A 277 -18.89 -10.69 -34.96
CA TYR A 277 -19.07 -9.59 -35.91
C TYR A 277 -17.76 -8.78 -36.04
N GLY A 278 -16.88 -9.26 -36.91
CA GLY A 278 -15.56 -8.68 -37.13
C GLY A 278 -15.61 -7.23 -37.64
N ILE A 279 -14.75 -6.37 -37.08
CA ILE A 279 -14.40 -5.10 -37.70
C ILE A 279 -13.60 -5.41 -38.96
N LYS A 280 -14.18 -5.11 -40.12
CA LYS A 280 -13.43 -5.02 -41.39
C LYS A 280 -13.00 -3.57 -41.57
N GLY A 281 -11.72 -3.30 -41.35
CA GLY A 281 -11.09 -2.03 -41.67
C GLY A 281 -9.57 -2.12 -41.51
N PRO A 282 -8.77 -1.41 -42.32
CA PRO A 282 -7.32 -1.38 -42.17
C PRO A 282 -6.94 -0.76 -40.81
N VAL A 283 -5.90 -1.35 -40.19
CA VAL A 283 -5.25 -0.81 -38.99
C VAL A 283 -4.64 0.54 -39.35
N SER A 284 -4.82 1.57 -38.51
CA SER A 284 -4.21 2.88 -38.72
C SER A 284 -2.67 2.78 -38.67
N GLU A 285 -1.99 3.41 -39.64
CA GLU A 285 -0.53 3.51 -39.63
C GLU A 285 -0.07 4.74 -38.82
N PRO A 286 1.12 4.70 -38.18
CA PRO A 286 1.56 5.70 -37.21
C PRO A 286 1.95 7.03 -37.87
N ASN A 287 1.58 8.17 -37.28
CA ASN A 287 2.26 9.42 -37.54
C ASN A 287 3.47 9.56 -36.58
N GLY A 288 4.66 9.83 -37.14
CA GLY A 288 5.93 9.79 -36.40
C GLY A 288 6.19 10.98 -35.45
N ALA A 289 5.16 11.61 -34.89
CA ALA A 289 5.31 12.88 -34.19
C ALA A 289 5.36 12.80 -32.64
N THR A 290 4.98 11.68 -32.01
CA THR A 290 4.84 11.62 -30.54
C THR A 290 5.83 10.70 -29.83
N GLY A 291 6.67 9.94 -30.52
CA GLY A 291 7.70 9.11 -29.88
C GLY A 291 7.20 7.93 -29.03
N TRP A 292 5.88 7.70 -28.95
CA TRP A 292 5.26 6.56 -28.26
C TRP A 292 4.91 5.45 -29.27
N GLY A 293 5.92 4.68 -29.67
CA GLY A 293 5.75 3.55 -30.59
C GLY A 293 5.55 2.23 -29.86
N TYR A 294 4.33 1.92 -29.40
CA TYR A 294 3.96 0.56 -29.02
C TYR A 294 2.54 0.22 -29.51
N ASN A 295 2.49 -0.44 -30.65
CA ASN A 295 1.24 -0.91 -31.25
C ASN A 295 0.71 -2.15 -30.53
N ALA A 296 -0.61 -2.27 -30.44
CA ALA A 296 -1.24 -3.57 -30.30
C ALA A 296 -0.91 -4.40 -31.56
N LYS A 297 -0.04 -5.40 -31.48
CA LYS A 297 0.27 -6.27 -32.62
C LYS A 297 -0.63 -7.49 -32.60
N ARG A 298 -1.34 -7.74 -33.70
CA ARG A 298 -2.00 -9.02 -33.96
C ARG A 298 -1.02 -9.93 -34.71
N GLY A 299 -0.88 -11.19 -34.28
CA GLY A 299 -0.04 -12.17 -34.95
C GLY A 299 -0.58 -13.59 -34.82
N ARG A 300 0.11 -14.55 -35.46
CA ARG A 300 -0.10 -15.99 -35.27
C ARG A 300 1.13 -16.63 -34.67
N THR A 301 0.95 -17.52 -33.70
CA THR A 301 2.02 -18.40 -33.21
C THR A 301 2.43 -19.40 -34.30
N GLN A 302 3.59 -20.02 -34.13
CA GLN A 302 4.02 -21.11 -35.03
C GLN A 302 3.08 -22.33 -35.00
N SER A 303 2.31 -22.49 -33.92
CA SER A 303 1.25 -23.49 -33.79
C SER A 303 -0.09 -23.08 -34.42
N GLY A 304 -0.17 -21.89 -35.02
CA GLY A 304 -1.34 -21.40 -35.73
C GLY A 304 -2.38 -20.67 -34.87
N ALA A 305 -2.12 -20.43 -33.59
CA ALA A 305 -3.01 -19.67 -32.71
C ALA A 305 -2.88 -18.16 -32.93
N ASP A 306 -4.01 -17.45 -33.04
CA ASP A 306 -4.03 -15.99 -33.10
C ASP A 306 -3.68 -15.40 -31.71
N TYR A 307 -2.94 -14.29 -31.68
CA TYR A 307 -2.66 -13.53 -30.45
C TYR A 307 -2.76 -12.01 -30.68
N ILE A 308 -2.99 -11.25 -29.60
CA ILE A 308 -2.89 -9.80 -29.55
C ILE A 308 -1.87 -9.42 -28.48
N GLN A 309 -0.83 -8.71 -28.86
CA GLN A 309 0.18 -8.16 -27.96
C GLN A 309 -0.15 -6.69 -27.70
N ALA A 310 -0.66 -6.35 -26.51
CA ALA A 310 -0.86 -4.97 -26.10
C ALA A 310 0.38 -4.49 -25.33
N GLY A 311 1.00 -3.39 -25.78
CA GLY A 311 2.11 -2.77 -25.09
C GLY A 311 1.63 -1.83 -23.99
N GLY A 312 1.84 -2.21 -22.74
CA GLY A 312 1.74 -1.33 -21.58
C GLY A 312 2.94 -1.60 -20.68
N ILE A 313 3.57 -0.55 -20.16
CA ILE A 313 4.77 -0.65 -19.31
C ILE A 313 4.35 -1.37 -18.01
N GLY A 314 4.79 -2.62 -17.86
CA GLY A 314 4.53 -3.45 -16.68
C GLY A 314 4.31 -4.91 -17.03
N ARG A 315 5.41 -5.63 -17.29
CA ARG A 315 5.52 -7.10 -17.46
C ARG A 315 4.55 -7.75 -18.47
N GLU A 316 5.14 -8.22 -19.57
CA GLU A 316 4.48 -9.00 -20.63
C GLU A 316 3.63 -10.15 -20.08
N ALA A 317 2.30 -10.04 -20.19
CA ALA A 317 1.42 -11.20 -20.18
C ALA A 317 1.27 -11.68 -21.63
N SER A 318 2.12 -12.62 -22.04
CA SER A 318 1.90 -13.42 -23.25
C SER A 318 1.22 -14.72 -22.84
N VAL A 319 -0.03 -14.93 -23.28
CA VAL A 319 -0.77 -16.18 -23.01
C VAL A 319 -0.94 -16.94 -24.32
N PRO A 320 -0.32 -18.12 -24.49
CA PRO A 320 -0.61 -18.96 -25.64
C PRO A 320 -2.02 -19.55 -25.54
N HIS A 321 -2.77 -19.46 -26.64
CA HIS A 321 -4.07 -20.11 -26.77
C HIS A 321 -3.87 -21.63 -26.74
N LEU A 322 -4.39 -22.30 -25.72
CA LEU A 322 -4.46 -23.76 -25.68
C LEU A 322 -5.61 -24.20 -26.57
N THR A 323 -5.29 -24.89 -27.66
CA THR A 323 -6.26 -25.61 -28.48
C THR A 323 -6.84 -26.74 -27.63
N GLN A 324 -8.15 -26.71 -27.40
CA GLN A 324 -8.91 -27.90 -27.06
C GLN A 324 -8.88 -28.84 -28.26
N ASP A 325 -8.06 -29.88 -28.20
CA ASP A 325 -8.26 -31.05 -29.05
C ASP A 325 -9.05 -32.09 -28.25
N SER A 326 -10.30 -32.25 -28.68
CA SER A 326 -11.16 -33.38 -28.34
C SER A 326 -10.72 -34.61 -29.14
N HIS A 327 -10.23 -35.64 -28.46
CA HIS A 327 -10.46 -37.05 -28.77
C HIS A 327 -10.49 -37.86 -27.48
#